data_AF-A0A923VB30-F1
#
_entry.id   AF-A0A923VB30-F1
#
_cell.length_a   1.000
_cell.length_b   1.000
_cell.length_c   1.000
_cell.angle_alpha   90.00
_cell.angle_beta   90.00
_cell.angle_gamma   90.00
#
_symmetry.space_group_name_H-M   'P 1'
#
loop_
_entity.id
_entity.type
_entity.pdbx_description
1 polymer ?
#
loop_
_entity_poly.entity_id
_entity_poly.type
_entity_poly.pdbx_seq_one_letter_code
_entity_poly.pdbx_strand_id
1 'polypeptide(L)'
;MSRYHSYINSSTNLIASYKGEQPFAIFIKNFFSQEKKYGSSDRRQIAALCYNYFRLGFAVKNASAEERIIIATFLCEQKPSTFLGHIQPEWNKLIHLPLNDKLILVKDTFSLTQIFPFKNVLSETISLETYCQAMLMQPFLFLRIRPQCRVTTLKKLKKSQLPHQLLKGNCIELPTATNIADFFIVDKEVVVQDYNSQQVLDYLRLHEPSLFPSTQQTPVLA
;
A
#
# COMPACT_ATOMS: atom_id res chain seq x y z
N MET A 1 -3.40 -29.13 13.78
CA MET A 1 -3.76 -27.92 12.99
C MET A 1 -2.64 -27.63 12.02
N SER A 2 -2.94 -27.29 10.76
CA SER A 2 -1.91 -26.86 9.81
C SER A 2 -1.32 -25.51 10.25
N ARG A 3 -0.08 -25.22 9.83
CA ARG A 3 0.57 -23.93 10.08
C ARG A 3 -0.27 -22.74 9.59
N TYR A 4 -1.05 -22.92 8.53
CA TYR A 4 -1.89 -21.87 7.95
C TYR A 4 -3.09 -21.52 8.82
N HIS A 5 -3.72 -22.50 9.50
CA HIS A 5 -4.73 -22.20 10.51
C HIS A 5 -4.13 -21.46 11.71
N SER A 6 -2.88 -21.76 12.10
CA SER A 6 -2.19 -21.00 13.15
C SER A 6 -1.95 -19.54 12.74
N TYR A 7 -1.72 -19.26 11.46
CA TYR A 7 -1.61 -17.89 10.94
C TYR A 7 -2.94 -17.15 10.99
N ILE A 8 -4.04 -17.79 10.59
CA ILE A 8 -5.40 -17.22 10.70
C ILE A 8 -5.70 -16.90 12.15
N ASN A 9 -5.52 -17.86 13.07
CA ASN A 9 -5.76 -17.66 14.49
C ASN A 9 -4.92 -16.51 15.07
N SER A 10 -3.64 -16.45 14.73
CA SER A 10 -2.76 -15.35 15.19
C SER A 10 -3.21 -14.01 14.63
N SER A 11 -3.62 -13.95 13.36
CA SER A 11 -4.08 -12.74 12.70
C SER A 11 -5.41 -12.25 13.28
N THR A 12 -6.37 -13.15 13.48
CA THR A 12 -7.66 -12.87 14.12
C THR A 12 -7.47 -12.32 15.53
N ASN A 13 -6.59 -12.93 16.33
CA ASN A 13 -6.28 -12.46 17.68
C ASN A 13 -5.62 -11.06 17.67
N LEU A 14 -4.69 -10.81 16.74
CA LEU A 14 -4.06 -9.51 16.55
C LEU A 14 -5.07 -8.43 16.15
N ILE A 15 -5.96 -8.74 15.21
CA ILE A 15 -7.01 -7.84 14.74
C ILE A 15 -7.97 -7.52 15.90
N ALA A 16 -8.42 -8.53 16.64
CA ALA A 16 -9.35 -8.34 17.76
C ALA A 16 -8.74 -7.56 18.94
N SER A 17 -7.44 -7.69 19.18
CA SER A 17 -6.73 -6.99 20.26
C SER A 17 -6.27 -5.58 19.89
N TYR A 18 -6.27 -5.22 18.60
CA TYR A 18 -5.83 -3.91 18.15
C TYR A 18 -6.90 -2.83 18.38
N LYS A 19 -6.60 -1.89 19.30
CA LYS A 19 -7.52 -0.81 19.71
C LYS A 19 -7.36 0.50 18.94
N GLY A 20 -6.37 0.61 18.06
CA GLY A 20 -6.11 1.85 17.29
C GLY A 20 -5.41 2.97 18.06
N GLU A 21 -4.89 2.71 19.27
CA GLU A 21 -4.19 3.71 20.11
C GLU A 21 -2.81 4.12 19.56
N GLN A 22 -2.24 3.30 18.67
CA GLN A 22 -0.97 3.55 17.98
C GLN A 22 -1.05 2.98 16.56
N PRO A 23 -0.19 3.41 15.63
CA PRO A 23 -0.12 2.80 14.30
C PRO A 23 0.07 1.28 14.37
N PHE A 24 -0.70 0.52 13.58
CA PHE A 24 -0.66 -0.94 13.57
C PHE A 24 0.76 -1.51 13.37
N ALA A 25 1.58 -0.84 12.55
CA ALA A 25 2.97 -1.22 12.32
C ALA A 25 3.82 -1.24 13.62
N ILE A 26 3.56 -0.32 14.55
CA ILE A 26 4.22 -0.27 15.86
C ILE A 26 3.63 -1.35 16.77
N PHE A 27 2.30 -1.44 16.83
CA PHE A 27 1.59 -2.45 17.61
C PHE A 27 2.05 -3.88 17.30
N ILE A 28 2.04 -4.28 16.02
CA ILE A 28 2.39 -5.64 15.61
C ILE A 28 3.87 -5.95 15.84
N LYS A 29 4.76 -4.96 15.72
CA LYS A 29 6.18 -5.09 16.03
C LYS A 29 6.37 -5.38 17.53
N ASN A 30 5.66 -4.64 18.39
CA ASN A 30 5.70 -4.85 19.83
C ASN A 30 5.18 -6.25 20.20
N PHE A 31 4.06 -6.68 19.60
CA PHE A 31 3.54 -8.04 19.79
C PHE A 31 4.57 -9.12 19.43
N PHE A 32 5.19 -9.05 18.25
CA PHE A 32 6.18 -10.06 17.84
C PHE A 32 7.49 -10.03 18.66
N SER A 33 7.81 -8.89 19.29
CA SER A 33 8.96 -8.82 20.20
C SER A 33 8.74 -9.59 21.50
N GLN A 34 7.48 -9.64 21.97
CA GLN A 34 7.08 -10.38 23.17
C GLN A 34 6.91 -11.88 22.86
N GLU A 35 6.37 -12.20 21.68
CA GLU A 35 6.12 -13.58 21.23
C GLU A 35 7.27 -14.15 20.39
N LYS A 36 8.30 -14.68 21.05
CA LYS A 36 9.52 -15.19 20.40
C LYS A 36 9.32 -16.42 19.50
N LYS A 37 8.15 -17.07 19.54
CA LYS A 37 7.83 -18.27 18.75
C LYS A 37 7.70 -18.00 17.25
N TYR A 38 7.45 -16.76 16.84
CA TYR A 38 7.27 -16.42 15.43
C TYR A 38 8.62 -16.13 14.76
N GLY A 39 8.96 -16.92 13.74
CA GLY A 39 10.09 -16.68 12.86
C GLY A 39 9.83 -15.54 11.86
N SER A 40 10.85 -15.12 11.11
CA SER A 40 10.75 -14.03 10.14
C SER A 40 9.65 -14.25 9.09
N SER A 41 9.54 -15.48 8.56
CA SER A 41 8.51 -15.85 7.60
C SER A 41 7.10 -15.80 8.21
N ASP A 42 6.94 -16.27 9.45
CA ASP A 42 5.64 -16.24 10.16
C ASP A 42 5.17 -14.80 10.36
N ARG A 43 6.06 -13.94 10.87
CA ARG A 43 5.77 -12.52 11.11
C ARG A 43 5.33 -11.82 9.83
N ARG A 44 6.03 -12.07 8.72
CA ARG A 44 5.69 -11.51 7.41
C ARG A 44 4.32 -11.98 6.94
N GLN A 45 4.02 -13.28 7.04
CA GLN A 45 2.74 -13.82 6.60
C GLN A 45 1.58 -13.29 7.45
N ILE A 46 1.70 -13.34 8.78
CA ILE A 46 0.68 -12.82 9.70
C ILE A 46 0.45 -11.33 9.47
N ALA A 47 1.51 -10.53 9.32
CA ALA A 47 1.38 -9.10 9.03
C ALA A 47 0.65 -8.86 7.70
N ALA A 48 0.99 -9.60 6.63
CA ALA A 48 0.31 -9.49 5.34
C ALA A 48 -1.20 -9.78 5.45
N LEU A 49 -1.59 -10.85 6.16
CA LEU A 49 -3.00 -11.17 6.41
C LEU A 49 -3.73 -10.05 7.15
N CYS A 50 -3.12 -9.47 8.20
CA CYS A 50 -3.71 -8.34 8.93
C CYS A 50 -3.85 -7.09 8.04
N TYR A 51 -2.82 -6.74 7.26
CA TYR A 51 -2.90 -5.57 6.37
C TYR A 51 -3.94 -5.75 5.26
N ASN A 52 -4.03 -6.96 4.67
CA ASN A 52 -5.08 -7.27 3.71
C ASN A 52 -6.46 -7.10 4.37
N TYR A 53 -6.66 -7.66 5.57
CA TYR A 53 -7.92 -7.53 6.30
C TYR A 53 -8.35 -6.06 6.47
N PHE A 54 -7.43 -5.17 6.86
CA PHE A 54 -7.76 -3.75 7.06
C PHE A 54 -8.16 -3.03 5.76
N ARG A 55 -7.67 -3.46 4.60
CA ARG A 55 -8.05 -2.87 3.29
C ARG A 55 -9.52 -3.07 2.94
N LEU A 56 -10.19 -4.07 3.52
CA LEU A 56 -11.61 -4.29 3.28
C LEU A 56 -12.51 -3.24 3.93
N GLY A 57 -12.04 -2.49 4.94
CA GLY A 57 -12.89 -1.55 5.68
C GLY A 57 -14.19 -2.22 6.17
N PHE A 58 -15.34 -1.66 5.79
CA PHE A 58 -16.68 -2.20 6.11
C PHE A 58 -17.30 -3.02 4.97
N ALA A 59 -16.50 -3.43 3.97
CA ALA A 59 -17.01 -4.01 2.74
C ALA A 59 -17.57 -5.42 2.84
N VAL A 60 -17.17 -6.20 3.85
CA VAL A 60 -17.66 -7.57 4.01
C VAL A 60 -18.73 -7.62 5.09
N LYS A 61 -19.90 -8.14 4.73
CA LYS A 61 -21.07 -8.26 5.63
C LYS A 61 -21.15 -9.67 6.21
N ASN A 62 -21.60 -9.77 7.47
CA ASN A 62 -21.98 -11.02 8.13
C ASN A 62 -20.94 -12.17 7.99
N ALA A 63 -19.65 -11.84 8.05
CA ALA A 63 -18.56 -12.81 7.92
C ALA A 63 -17.67 -12.78 9.16
N SER A 64 -17.14 -13.94 9.51
CA SER A 64 -16.11 -14.12 10.53
C SER A 64 -14.81 -13.39 10.15
N ALA A 65 -13.93 -13.15 11.14
CA ALA A 65 -12.62 -12.58 10.88
C ALA A 65 -11.78 -13.45 9.92
N GLU A 66 -11.91 -14.77 10.01
CA GLU A 66 -11.27 -15.72 9.12
C GLU A 66 -11.73 -15.55 7.67
N GLU A 67 -13.03 -15.55 7.42
CA GLU A 67 -13.58 -15.35 6.07
C GLU A 67 -13.15 -13.99 5.49
N ARG A 68 -13.14 -12.95 6.32
CA ARG A 68 -12.65 -11.62 5.91
C ARG A 68 -11.16 -11.65 5.53
N ILE A 69 -10.32 -12.36 6.27
CA ILE A 69 -8.89 -12.53 5.92
C ILE A 69 -8.73 -13.24 4.58
N ILE A 70 -9.53 -14.29 4.32
CA ILE A 70 -9.45 -15.07 3.08
C ILE A 70 -9.91 -14.22 1.89
N ILE A 71 -11.06 -13.53 2.00
CA ILE A 71 -11.57 -12.59 0.99
C ILE A 71 -10.56 -11.48 0.72
N ALA A 72 -10.00 -10.88 1.78
CA ALA A 72 -9.02 -9.82 1.64
C ALA A 72 -7.78 -10.26 0.88
N THR A 73 -7.24 -11.43 1.22
CA THR A 73 -6.06 -11.99 0.57
C THR A 73 -6.34 -12.26 -0.91
N PHE A 74 -7.51 -12.83 -1.23
CA PHE A 74 -7.90 -13.05 -2.62
C PHE A 74 -8.03 -11.75 -3.42
N LEU A 75 -8.64 -10.71 -2.84
CA LEU A 75 -8.84 -9.44 -3.52
C LEU A 75 -7.55 -8.62 -3.67
N CYS A 76 -6.67 -8.64 -2.66
CA CYS A 76 -5.48 -7.78 -2.62
C CYS A 76 -4.24 -8.39 -3.28
N GLU A 77 -4.16 -9.73 -3.37
CA GLU A 77 -3.00 -10.42 -3.97
C GLU A 77 -3.26 -10.78 -5.43
N GLN A 78 -2.18 -10.83 -6.23
CA GLN A 78 -2.20 -11.19 -7.66
C GLN A 78 -1.38 -12.44 -7.98
N LYS A 79 -0.74 -13.05 -6.98
CA LYS A 79 0.14 -14.20 -7.14
C LYS A 79 -0.32 -15.33 -6.24
N PRO A 80 -0.26 -16.59 -6.71
CA PRO A 80 -0.55 -17.74 -5.86
C PRO A 80 0.34 -17.75 -4.63
N SER A 81 -0.24 -18.12 -3.49
CA SER A 81 0.47 -18.25 -2.22
C SER A 81 0.23 -19.63 -1.63
N THR A 82 1.18 -20.12 -0.83
CA THR A 82 1.01 -21.40 -0.14
C THR A 82 -0.11 -21.35 0.90
N PHE A 83 -0.42 -20.14 1.40
CA PHE A 83 -1.55 -19.89 2.28
C PHE A 83 -2.88 -20.15 1.56
N LEU A 84 -3.17 -19.44 0.47
CA LEU A 84 -4.41 -19.65 -0.28
C LEU A 84 -4.47 -21.05 -0.90
N GLY A 85 -3.34 -21.59 -1.35
CA GLY A 85 -3.28 -22.95 -1.89
C GLY A 85 -3.69 -24.04 -0.89
N HIS A 86 -3.59 -23.79 0.41
CA HIS A 86 -4.04 -24.72 1.45
C HIS A 86 -5.44 -24.38 1.99
N ILE A 87 -5.77 -23.10 2.13
CA ILE A 87 -7.01 -22.65 2.77
C ILE A 87 -8.18 -22.57 1.78
N GLN A 88 -7.94 -22.06 0.57
CA GLN A 88 -8.95 -21.93 -0.47
C GLN A 88 -8.34 -22.18 -1.87
N PRO A 89 -8.07 -23.46 -2.23
CA PRO A 89 -7.29 -23.82 -3.42
C PRO A 89 -7.90 -23.30 -4.73
N GLU A 90 -9.24 -23.28 -4.83
CA GLU A 90 -9.92 -22.80 -6.03
C GLU A 90 -9.69 -21.29 -6.25
N TRP A 91 -9.70 -20.49 -5.18
CA TRP A 91 -9.38 -19.06 -5.29
C TRP A 91 -7.90 -18.85 -5.59
N ASN A 92 -7.02 -19.72 -5.09
CA ASN A 92 -5.59 -19.65 -5.42
C ASN A 92 -5.31 -19.87 -6.91
N LYS A 93 -6.12 -20.69 -7.60
CA LYS A 93 -6.05 -20.86 -9.06
C LYS A 93 -6.50 -19.60 -9.79
N LEU A 94 -7.50 -18.90 -9.26
CA LEU A 94 -8.11 -17.70 -9.85
C LEU A 94 -7.45 -16.38 -9.42
N ILE A 95 -6.43 -16.42 -8.57
CA ILE A 95 -5.81 -15.21 -7.96
C ILE A 95 -5.22 -14.23 -8.97
N HIS A 96 -4.85 -14.72 -10.16
CA HIS A 96 -4.25 -13.93 -11.24
C HIS A 96 -5.28 -13.11 -12.02
N LEU A 97 -6.58 -13.35 -11.79
CA LEU A 97 -7.65 -12.63 -12.46
C LEU A 97 -7.57 -11.12 -12.14
N PRO A 98 -7.98 -10.26 -13.10
CA PRO A 98 -8.22 -8.84 -12.84
C PRO A 98 -9.15 -8.62 -11.63
N LEU A 99 -8.95 -7.51 -10.91
CA LEU A 99 -9.74 -7.21 -9.71
C LEU A 99 -11.25 -7.25 -9.99
N ASN A 100 -11.70 -6.71 -11.12
CA ASN A 100 -13.12 -6.69 -11.49
C ASN A 100 -13.72 -8.11 -11.57
N ASP A 101 -12.98 -9.09 -12.10
CA ASP A 101 -13.44 -10.47 -12.18
C ASP A 101 -13.47 -11.13 -10.80
N LYS A 102 -12.47 -10.84 -9.96
CA LYS A 102 -12.45 -11.30 -8.57
C LYS A 102 -13.62 -10.74 -7.76
N LEU A 103 -14.02 -9.49 -8.00
CA LEU A 103 -15.17 -8.85 -7.34
C LEU A 103 -16.49 -9.56 -7.66
N ILE A 104 -16.66 -10.07 -8.89
CA ILE A 104 -17.85 -10.84 -9.27
C ILE A 104 -17.98 -12.12 -8.43
N LEU A 105 -16.86 -12.78 -8.13
CA LEU A 105 -16.82 -14.04 -7.39
C LEU A 105 -17.19 -13.90 -5.90
N VAL A 106 -17.06 -12.69 -5.33
CA VAL A 106 -17.34 -12.41 -3.91
C VAL A 106 -18.52 -11.47 -3.70
N LYS A 107 -19.27 -11.13 -4.76
CA LYS A 107 -20.32 -10.09 -4.74
C LYS A 107 -21.42 -10.29 -3.69
N ASP A 108 -21.69 -11.54 -3.30
CA ASP A 108 -22.75 -11.87 -2.35
C ASP A 108 -22.35 -11.57 -0.90
N THR A 109 -21.04 -11.51 -0.60
CA THR A 109 -20.49 -11.25 0.73
C THR A 109 -19.73 -9.92 0.83
N PHE A 110 -19.32 -9.36 -0.31
CA PHE A 110 -18.48 -8.17 -0.40
C PHE A 110 -19.15 -7.04 -1.21
N SER A 111 -19.09 -5.82 -0.69
CA SER A 111 -19.59 -4.61 -1.33
C SER A 111 -18.49 -3.55 -1.44
N LEU A 112 -17.99 -3.33 -2.66
CA LEU A 112 -16.84 -2.44 -2.94
C LEU A 112 -17.01 -1.03 -2.37
N THR A 113 -18.18 -0.42 -2.57
CA THR A 113 -18.45 0.96 -2.12
C THR A 113 -18.54 1.10 -0.60
N GLN A 114 -18.62 -0.01 0.13
CA GLN A 114 -18.61 -0.02 1.59
C GLN A 114 -17.19 -0.07 2.18
N ILE A 115 -16.13 -0.16 1.36
CA ILE A 115 -14.75 0.02 1.87
C ILE A 115 -14.64 1.40 2.53
N PHE A 116 -15.15 2.44 1.87
CA PHE A 116 -15.10 3.83 2.33
C PHE A 116 -16.50 4.34 2.71
N PRO A 117 -16.84 4.44 4.00
CA PRO A 117 -18.20 4.78 4.44
C PRO A 117 -18.55 6.27 4.26
N PHE A 118 -17.55 7.15 4.17
CA PHE A 118 -17.75 8.61 4.09
C PHE A 118 -17.92 9.09 2.66
N LYS A 119 -18.66 8.37 1.82
CA LYS A 119 -18.83 8.69 0.39
C LYS A 119 -19.24 10.15 0.12
N ASN A 120 -19.98 10.77 1.03
CA ASN A 120 -20.48 12.15 0.89
C ASN A 120 -19.39 13.23 1.09
N VAL A 121 -18.19 12.88 1.58
CA VAL A 121 -17.08 13.82 1.74
C VAL A 121 -16.03 13.70 0.64
N LEU A 122 -16.23 12.78 -0.32
CA LEU A 122 -15.37 12.72 -1.51
C LEU A 122 -15.68 13.92 -2.40
N SER A 123 -14.61 14.53 -2.93
CA SER A 123 -14.74 15.55 -3.96
C SER A 123 -15.52 15.02 -5.16
N GLU A 124 -16.32 15.88 -5.79
CA GLU A 124 -17.18 15.52 -6.93
C GLU A 124 -16.42 14.92 -8.12
N THR A 125 -15.13 15.25 -8.25
CA THR A 125 -14.25 14.75 -9.31
C THR A 125 -13.73 13.32 -9.05
N ILE A 126 -13.95 12.76 -7.86
CA ILE A 126 -13.46 11.43 -7.46
C ILE A 126 -14.59 10.42 -7.56
N SER A 127 -14.42 9.41 -8.41
CA SER A 127 -15.30 8.24 -8.44
C SER A 127 -15.13 7.40 -7.17
N LEU A 128 -16.23 7.17 -6.43
CA LEU A 128 -16.26 6.29 -5.25
C LEU A 128 -15.76 4.88 -5.57
N GLU A 129 -16.16 4.32 -6.71
CA GLU A 129 -15.77 2.96 -7.09
C GLU A 129 -14.27 2.86 -7.34
N THR A 130 -13.71 3.80 -8.11
CA THR A 130 -12.27 3.87 -8.38
C THR A 130 -11.47 4.08 -7.10
N TYR A 131 -11.95 4.95 -6.21
CA TYR A 131 -11.33 5.20 -4.92
C TYR A 131 -11.29 3.92 -4.05
N CYS A 132 -12.42 3.21 -3.95
CA CYS A 132 -12.48 1.95 -3.22
C CYS A 132 -11.63 0.84 -3.86
N GLN A 133 -11.58 0.75 -5.19
CA GLN A 133 -10.70 -0.21 -5.89
C GLN A 133 -9.23 0.06 -5.55
N ALA A 134 -8.82 1.33 -5.49
CA ALA A 134 -7.45 1.70 -5.12
C ALA A 134 -7.05 1.21 -3.72
N MET A 135 -8.00 1.11 -2.78
CA MET A 135 -7.74 0.57 -1.43
C MET A 135 -7.38 -0.91 -1.41
N LEU A 136 -7.75 -1.67 -2.45
CA LEU A 136 -7.41 -3.09 -2.59
C LEU A 136 -6.07 -3.30 -3.32
N MET A 137 -5.45 -2.23 -3.81
CA MET A 137 -4.20 -2.30 -4.55
C MET A 137 -3.02 -1.85 -3.71
N GLN A 138 -1.89 -2.53 -3.85
CA GLN A 138 -0.65 -2.07 -3.21
C GLN A 138 -0.14 -0.81 -3.94
N PRO A 139 0.10 0.31 -3.22
CA PRO A 139 0.60 1.51 -3.86
C PRO A 139 2.05 1.33 -4.31
N PHE A 140 2.46 2.07 -5.33
CA PHE A 140 3.86 2.17 -5.76
C PHE A 140 4.71 2.88 -4.70
N LEU A 141 6.03 2.70 -4.81
CA LEU A 141 7.01 3.45 -4.04
C LEU A 141 7.37 4.73 -4.79
N PHE A 142 7.14 5.88 -4.17
CA PHE A 142 7.46 7.18 -4.74
C PHE A 142 8.69 7.79 -4.07
N LEU A 143 9.64 8.24 -4.90
CA LEU A 143 10.82 8.97 -4.46
C LEU A 143 10.83 10.36 -5.06
N ARG A 144 11.16 11.37 -4.26
CA ARG A 144 11.50 12.71 -4.78
C ARG A 144 13.01 12.83 -4.90
N ILE A 145 13.50 13.20 -6.09
CA ILE A 145 14.91 13.53 -6.27
C ILE A 145 15.21 14.88 -5.63
N ARG A 146 16.31 14.97 -4.87
CA ARG A 146 16.81 16.24 -4.35
C ARG A 146 17.33 17.12 -5.50
N PRO A 147 16.91 18.40 -5.63
CA PRO A 147 17.25 19.24 -6.79
C PRO A 147 18.75 19.24 -7.14
N GLN A 148 19.61 19.36 -6.12
CA GLN A 148 21.07 19.38 -6.26
C GLN A 148 21.68 18.05 -6.75
N CYS A 149 20.94 16.94 -6.65
CA CYS A 149 21.37 15.61 -7.08
C CYS A 149 20.70 15.15 -8.37
N ARG A 150 19.90 15.98 -9.05
CA ARG A 150 19.09 15.56 -10.21
C ARG A 150 19.91 14.85 -11.28
N VAL A 151 21.00 15.48 -11.73
CA VAL A 151 21.83 14.94 -12.82
C VAL A 151 22.47 13.61 -12.43
N THR A 152 23.03 13.52 -11.22
CA THR A 152 23.70 12.31 -10.74
C THR A 152 22.71 11.18 -10.50
N THR A 153 21.56 11.46 -9.88
CA THR A 153 20.50 10.48 -9.62
C THR A 153 19.92 9.92 -10.92
N LEU A 154 19.65 10.75 -11.94
CA LEU A 154 19.16 10.28 -13.23
C LEU A 154 20.17 9.41 -13.97
N LYS A 155 21.47 9.70 -13.87
CA LYS A 155 22.53 8.83 -14.41
C LYS A 155 22.56 7.48 -13.71
N LYS A 156 22.45 7.45 -12.37
CA LYS A 156 22.35 6.19 -11.60
C LYS A 156 21.12 5.39 -12.00
N LEU A 157 19.96 6.04 -12.08
CA LEU A 157 18.70 5.41 -12.45
C LEU A 157 18.78 4.75 -13.83
N LYS A 158 19.30 5.45 -14.85
CA LYS A 158 19.54 4.87 -16.19
C LYS A 158 20.49 3.67 -16.16
N LYS A 159 21.56 3.73 -15.36
CA LYS A 159 22.52 2.62 -15.24
C LYS A 159 21.94 1.42 -14.48
N SER A 160 21.05 1.67 -13.53
CA SER A 160 20.49 0.63 -12.66
C SER A 160 19.57 -0.36 -13.37
N GLN A 161 19.03 0.00 -14.54
CA GLN A 161 17.98 -0.77 -15.25
C GLN A 161 16.77 -1.12 -14.36
N LEU A 162 16.56 -0.40 -13.26
CA LEU A 162 15.39 -0.56 -12.42
C LEU A 162 14.12 -0.31 -13.24
N PRO A 163 13.10 -1.18 -13.13
CA PRO A 163 11.76 -0.83 -13.61
C PRO A 163 11.30 0.43 -12.87
N HIS A 164 11.05 1.50 -13.60
CA HIS A 164 10.64 2.78 -13.03
C HIS A 164 9.85 3.61 -14.03
N GLN A 165 9.08 4.57 -13.51
CA GLN A 165 8.53 5.67 -14.29
C GLN A 165 9.02 6.99 -13.71
N LEU A 166 9.45 7.92 -14.57
CA LEU A 166 9.75 9.27 -14.16
C LEU A 166 8.48 10.12 -14.34
N LEU A 167 7.92 10.59 -13.23
CA LEU A 167 6.75 11.45 -13.19
C LEU A 167 7.18 12.94 -13.14
N LYS A 168 6.19 13.84 -13.19
CA LYS A 168 6.41 15.29 -13.07
C LYS A 168 7.09 15.62 -11.72
N GLY A 169 7.81 16.74 -11.67
CA GLY A 169 8.35 17.27 -10.41
C GLY A 169 9.57 16.51 -9.85
N ASN A 170 10.29 15.77 -10.68
CA ASN A 170 11.41 14.90 -10.25
C ASN A 170 10.99 13.72 -9.37
N CYS A 171 9.76 13.22 -9.57
CA CYS A 171 9.28 12.04 -8.87
C CYS A 171 9.65 10.77 -9.63
N ILE A 172 10.24 9.79 -8.95
CA ILE A 172 10.47 8.44 -9.45
C ILE A 172 9.40 7.54 -8.84
N GLU A 173 8.64 6.88 -9.68
CA GLU A 173 7.74 5.78 -9.30
C GLU A 173 8.47 4.45 -9.49
N LEU A 174 8.39 3.59 -8.48
CA LEU A 174 9.04 2.28 -8.45
C LEU A 174 8.05 1.18 -8.02
N PRO A 175 8.26 -0.08 -8.46
CA PRO A 175 7.57 -1.22 -7.88
C PRO A 175 7.72 -1.28 -6.37
N THR A 176 6.69 -1.78 -5.70
CA THR A 176 6.70 -1.96 -4.24
C THR A 176 7.82 -2.89 -3.78
N ALA A 177 8.35 -2.63 -2.59
CA ALA A 177 9.44 -3.38 -1.97
C ALA A 177 10.79 -3.32 -2.72
N THR A 178 10.98 -2.35 -3.63
CA THR A 178 12.29 -2.03 -4.21
C THR A 178 13.26 -1.61 -3.11
N ASN A 179 14.43 -2.28 -2.99
CA ASN A 179 15.47 -1.87 -2.05
C ASN A 179 16.27 -0.68 -2.60
N ILE A 180 15.77 0.53 -2.35
CA ILE A 180 16.33 1.77 -2.90
C ILE A 180 17.73 2.10 -2.39
N ALA A 181 18.14 1.55 -1.24
CA ALA A 181 19.46 1.79 -0.65
C ALA A 181 20.59 1.15 -1.47
N ASP A 182 20.28 0.13 -2.28
CA ASP A 182 21.25 -0.51 -3.17
C ASP A 182 21.64 0.40 -4.36
N PHE A 183 20.83 1.42 -4.64
CA PHE A 183 20.96 2.27 -5.83
C PHE A 183 21.19 3.75 -5.51
N PHE A 184 20.65 4.23 -4.39
CA PHE A 184 20.65 5.64 -4.02
C PHE A 184 21.06 5.83 -2.56
N ILE A 185 21.68 6.98 -2.28
CA ILE A 185 21.87 7.45 -0.91
C ILE A 185 20.57 8.10 -0.46
N VAL A 186 19.77 7.38 0.31
CA VAL A 186 18.50 7.86 0.88
C VAL A 186 18.76 9.09 1.77
N ASP A 187 17.82 10.03 1.75
CA ASP A 187 17.84 11.34 2.43
C ASP A 187 18.89 12.35 1.94
N LYS A 188 19.81 11.92 1.08
CA LYS A 188 20.79 12.79 0.41
C LYS A 188 20.47 13.00 -1.06
N GLU A 189 20.29 11.92 -1.81
CA GLU A 189 20.05 11.96 -3.26
C GLU A 189 18.55 11.91 -3.58
N VAL A 190 17.82 11.12 -2.81
CA VAL A 190 16.38 10.87 -2.93
C VAL A 190 15.74 10.84 -1.55
N VAL A 191 14.46 11.16 -1.47
CA VAL A 191 13.63 10.89 -0.28
C VAL A 191 12.40 10.08 -0.64
N VAL A 192 12.01 9.18 0.26
CA VAL A 192 10.71 8.51 0.17
C VAL A 192 9.63 9.55 0.50
N GLN A 193 8.81 9.89 -0.50
CA GLN A 193 7.74 10.86 -0.35
C GLN A 193 6.64 10.58 -1.37
N ASP A 194 5.41 10.44 -0.87
CA ASP A 194 4.23 10.24 -1.71
C ASP A 194 4.08 11.31 -2.82
N TYR A 195 3.60 10.91 -4.00
CA TYR A 195 3.52 11.80 -5.15
C TYR A 195 2.60 13.01 -4.94
N ASN A 196 1.47 12.84 -4.26
CA ASN A 196 0.58 13.98 -3.96
C ASN A 196 1.25 14.95 -2.98
N SER A 197 1.98 14.41 -1.99
CA SER A 197 2.74 15.24 -1.04
C SER A 197 3.83 16.09 -1.72
N GLN A 198 4.39 15.63 -2.85
CA GLN A 198 5.40 16.39 -3.59
C GLN A 198 4.81 17.62 -4.31
N GLN A 199 3.52 17.63 -4.61
CA GLN A 199 2.84 18.67 -5.37
C GLN A 199 2.29 19.82 -4.50
N VAL A 200 2.21 19.63 -3.18
CA VAL A 200 1.62 20.62 -2.25
C VAL A 200 2.29 21.99 -2.37
N LEU A 201 3.63 22.03 -2.46
CA LEU A 201 4.36 23.29 -2.58
C LEU A 201 4.17 23.97 -3.93
N ASP A 202 3.96 23.20 -5.00
CA ASP A 202 3.70 23.79 -6.33
C ASP A 202 2.34 24.51 -6.34
N TYR A 203 1.32 23.91 -5.72
CA TYR A 203 0.03 24.55 -5.52
C TYR A 203 0.14 25.83 -4.71
N LEU A 204 0.81 25.78 -3.55
CA LEU A 204 0.98 26.93 -2.67
C LEU A 204 1.76 28.06 -3.34
N ARG A 205 2.81 27.76 -4.11
CA ARG A 205 3.54 28.81 -4.84
C ARG A 205 2.68 29.53 -5.88
N LEU A 206 1.77 28.79 -6.51
CA LEU A 206 0.90 29.33 -7.56
C LEU A 206 -0.23 30.18 -6.98
N HIS A 207 -0.81 29.77 -5.85
CA HIS A 207 -2.02 30.40 -5.30
C HIS A 207 -1.75 31.29 -4.07
N GLU A 208 -0.69 31.02 -3.32
CA GLU A 208 -0.31 31.71 -2.08
C GLU A 208 1.17 32.17 -2.12
N PRO A 209 1.59 32.94 -3.16
CA PRO A 209 2.99 33.32 -3.34
C PRO A 209 3.55 34.16 -2.18
N SER A 210 2.69 34.84 -1.42
CA SER A 210 3.05 35.62 -0.23
C SER A 210 3.62 34.78 0.91
N LEU A 211 3.35 33.47 0.95
CA LEU A 211 3.91 32.55 1.94
C LEU A 211 5.39 32.23 1.68
N PHE A 212 5.92 32.60 0.52
CA PHE A 212 7.29 32.32 0.12
C PHE A 212 8.12 33.60 0.15
N PRO A 213 9.38 33.53 0.61
CA PRO A 213 10.28 34.68 0.56
C PRO A 213 10.39 35.18 -0.89
N SER A 214 10.26 36.49 -1.06
CA SER A 214 10.43 37.16 -2.33
C SER A 214 11.85 36.93 -2.86
N THR A 215 11.96 36.22 -3.98
CA THR A 215 13.15 35.74 -4.73
C THR A 215 13.71 34.39 -4.25
N GLN A 216 13.97 33.39 -5.11
CA GLN A 216 14.46 33.43 -6.49
C GLN A 216 13.58 32.63 -7.45
N GLN A 217 13.42 33.17 -8.67
CA GLN A 217 12.93 32.42 -9.83
C GLN A 217 13.64 31.07 -9.91
N THR A 218 12.93 29.99 -9.61
CA THR A 218 13.36 28.67 -10.09
C THR A 218 13.05 28.69 -11.58
N PRO A 219 14.00 28.40 -12.49
CA PRO A 219 13.67 28.35 -13.90
C PRO A 219 12.59 27.29 -14.07
N VAL A 220 11.44 27.70 -14.59
CA VAL A 220 10.44 26.79 -15.14
C VAL A 220 11.13 26.13 -16.33
N LEU A 221 11.68 24.94 -16.11
CA LEU A 221 12.14 24.09 -17.21
C LEU A 221 10.88 23.50 -17.84
N ALA A 222 10.61 23.95 -19.07
CA ALA A 222 9.66 23.38 -20.01
C ALA A 222 9.92 21.87 -20.24
#